data_AF-A0A847T4N8-F1
#
_entry.id   AF-A0A847T4N8-F1
#
_cell.length_a   1.000
_cell.length_b   1.000
_cell.length_c   1.000
_cell.angle_alpha   90.00
_cell.angle_beta   90.00
_cell.angle_gamma   90.00
#
_symmetry.space_group_name_H-M   'P 1'
#
loop_
_entity.id
_entity.type
_entity.pdbx_description
1 polymer ?
#
loop_
_entity_poly.entity_id
_entity_poly.type
_entity_poly.pdbx_seq_one_letter_code
_entity_poly.pdbx_strand_id
1 'polypeptide(L)' 'MTRQTFSLVALMRTSWQIQRTRQISRAKAITSAWAIFQNADIMVYHLARKHSRKGIDPTRTAQHLTLFIA' A
#
# COMPACT_ATOMS: atom_id res chain seq x y z
N MET A 1 19.39 7.50 0.32
CA MET A 1 18.72 7.61 1.63
C MET A 1 17.60 8.65 1.54
N THR A 2 16.41 8.31 1.04
CA THR A 2 15.29 9.27 0.88
C THR A 2 13.91 8.58 0.90
N ARG A 3 13.70 7.52 1.69
CA ARG A 3 12.39 6.83 1.80
C ARG A 3 11.46 7.36 2.89
N GLN A 4 11.93 8.24 3.78
CA GLN A 4 11.25 8.49 5.06
C GLN A 4 10.21 9.63 5.04
N THR A 5 10.34 10.65 4.19
CA THR A 5 9.46 11.83 4.23
C THR A 5 8.16 11.69 3.44
N PHE A 6 8.12 10.86 2.39
CA PHE A 6 6.88 10.52 1.66
C PHE A 6 5.87 9.70 2.49
N SER A 7 6.22 9.28 3.71
CA SER A 7 5.54 8.24 4.47
C SER A 7 4.37 8.72 5.34
N LEU A 8 4.43 9.89 5.97
CA LEU A 8 3.44 10.27 6.99
C LEU A 8 2.12 10.78 6.39
N VAL A 9 2.17 11.62 5.35
CA VAL A 9 0.97 12.17 4.72
C VAL A 9 0.13 11.06 4.09
N ALA A 10 0.78 10.12 3.41
CA ALA A 10 0.12 8.97 2.82
C ALA A 10 -0.46 8.02 3.89
N LEU A 11 0.24 7.80 5.00
CA LEU A 11 -0.28 7.07 6.17
C LEU A 11 -1.49 7.77 6.82
N MET A 12 -1.46 9.10 6.92
CA MET A 12 -2.58 9.88 7.45
C MET A 12 -3.79 9.87 6.52
N ARG A 13 -3.59 9.96 5.21
CA ARG A 13 -4.67 9.87 4.20
C ARG A 13 -5.29 8.48 4.19
N THR A 14 -4.47 7.42 4.19
CA THR A 14 -4.96 6.03 4.24
C THR A 14 -5.69 5.73 5.54
N SER A 15 -5.16 6.14 6.70
CA SER A 15 -5.87 5.99 7.98
C SER A 15 -7.19 6.75 8.00
N TRP A 16 -7.26 7.97 7.46
CA TRP A 16 -8.53 8.71 7.33
C TRP A 16 -9.54 7.97 6.45
N GLN A 17 -9.11 7.43 5.31
CA GLN A 17 -9.98 6.67 4.41
C GLN A 17 -10.51 5.39 5.08
N ILE A 18 -9.65 4.67 5.82
CA ILE A 18 -10.05 3.46 6.58
C ILE A 18 -11.05 3.83 7.69
N GLN A 19 -10.78 4.92 8.42
CA GLN A 19 -11.66 5.42 9.47
C GLN A 19 -13.04 5.77 8.89
N ARG A 20 -13.10 6.48 7.77
CA ARG A 20 -14.35 6.86 7.10
C ARG A 20 -15.13 5.66 6.58
N THR A 21 -14.46 4.69 5.94
CA THR A 21 -15.13 3.54 5.30
C THR A 21 -15.58 2.48 6.29
N ARG A 22 -14.81 2.24 7.36
CA ARG A 22 -15.10 1.19 8.35
C ARG A 22 -15.70 1.71 9.66
N GLN A 23 -15.84 3.02 9.81
CA GLN A 23 -16.31 3.69 11.04
C GLN A 23 -15.62 3.20 12.32
N ILE A 24 -14.30 2.99 12.25
CA ILE A 24 -13.49 2.54 13.39
C ILE A 24 -12.78 3.71 14.09
N SER A 25 -12.28 3.48 15.30
CA SER A 25 -11.49 4.48 16.02
C SER A 25 -10.23 4.88 15.25
N ARG A 26 -9.80 6.13 15.40
CA ARG A 26 -8.64 6.68 14.69
C ARG A 26 -7.35 5.90 14.99
N ALA A 27 -7.15 5.46 16.23
CA ALA A 27 -6.02 4.62 16.61
C ALA A 27 -6.01 3.30 15.83
N LYS A 28 -7.16 2.61 15.74
CA LYS A 28 -7.29 1.34 15.01
C LYS A 28 -7.09 1.52 13.50
N ALA A 29 -7.54 2.65 12.95
CA ALA A 29 -7.33 3.01 11.55
C ALA A 29 -5.85 3.29 11.24
N ILE A 30 -5.12 3.97 12.13
CA ILE A 30 -3.68 4.22 11.98
C ILE A 30 -2.90 2.91 12.02
N THR A 31 -3.18 2.02 12.97
CA THR A 31 -2.52 0.70 13.04
C THR A 31 -2.76 -0.11 11.77
N SER A 32 -3.98 -0.07 11.22
CA SER A 32 -4.33 -0.75 9.98
C SER A 32 -3.63 -0.15 8.76
N ALA A 33 -3.59 1.19 8.66
CA ALA A 33 -2.85 1.89 7.62
C ALA A 33 -1.35 1.58 7.66
N TRP A 34 -0.78 1.48 8.86
CA TRP A 34 0.62 1.12 9.05
C TRP A 34 0.92 -0.30 8.61
N ALA A 35 0.06 -1.26 8.94
CA ALA A 35 0.17 -2.63 8.47
C ALA A 35 0.13 -2.72 6.93
N ILE A 36 -0.73 -1.94 6.27
CA ILE A 36 -0.78 -1.86 4.80
C ILE A 36 0.52 -1.27 4.25
N PHE A 37 1.05 -0.23 4.89
CA PHE A 37 2.31 0.39 4.48
C PHE A 37 3.50 -0.57 4.55
N GLN A 38 3.60 -1.35 5.64
CA GLN A 38 4.66 -2.34 5.82
C GLN A 38 4.56 -3.51 4.83
N ASN A 39 3.34 -3.86 4.42
CA ASN A 39 3.10 -4.95 3.48
C ASN A 39 2.88 -4.45 2.04
N ALA A 40 3.13 -3.16 1.76
CA ALA A 40 2.85 -2.56 0.47
C ALA A 40 3.60 -3.29 -0.67
N ASP A 41 4.86 -3.67 -0.43
CA ASP A 41 5.68 -4.40 -1.40
C ASP A 41 5.10 -5.81 -1.70
N ILE A 42 4.61 -6.52 -0.68
CA ILE A 42 3.98 -7.84 -0.83
C ILE A 42 2.64 -7.71 -1.56
N MET A 43 1.88 -6.66 -1.26
CA MET A 43 0.63 -6.37 -1.95
C MET A 43 0.84 -6.01 -3.42
N VAL A 44 1.88 -5.25 -3.76
CA VAL A 44 2.27 -4.95 -5.14
C VAL A 44 2.60 -6.24 -5.90
N TYR A 45 3.34 -7.17 -5.29
CA TYR A 45 3.60 -8.48 -5.89
C TYR A 45 2.32 -9.27 -6.16
N HIS A 46 1.39 -9.33 -5.19
CA HIS A 46 0.13 -10.02 -5.37
C HIS A 46 -0.77 -9.36 -6.41
N LEU A 47 -0.77 -8.02 -6.48
CA LEU A 47 -1.49 -7.27 -7.50
C LEU A 47 -0.89 -7.52 -8.88
N ALA A 48 0.44 -7.44 -9.01
CA ALA A 48 1.17 -7.76 -10.24
C ALA A 48 0.86 -9.20 -10.69
N ARG A 49 0.85 -10.16 -9.77
CA ARG A 49 0.49 -11.56 -10.07
C ARG A 49 -0.96 -11.73 -10.52
N LYS A 50 -1.90 -11.01 -9.90
CA LYS A 50 -3.34 -11.08 -10.24
C LYS A 50 -3.64 -10.47 -11.61
N HIS A 51 -2.94 -9.40 -11.98
CA HIS A 51 -3.16 -8.66 -13.22
C HIS A 51 -2.23 -9.07 -14.37
N SER A 52 -1.20 -9.89 -14.13
CA SER A 52 -0.34 -10.43 -15.19
C SER A 52 -1.04 -11.56 -15.94
N ARG A 53 -0.85 -11.63 -17.26
CA ARG A 53 -1.28 -12.78 -18.07
C ARG A 53 -0.46 -14.02 -17.70
N LYS A 54 -1.07 -15.20 -17.82
CA LYS A 54 -0.44 -16.49 -17.50
C LYS A 54 0.87 -16.64 -18.30
N GLY A 55 1.99 -16.79 -17.59
CA GLY A 55 3.34 -16.94 -18.19
C GLY A 55 4.24 -15.71 -18.14
N ILE A 56 3.77 -14.56 -17.65
CA ILE A 56 4.61 -13.36 -17.46
C ILE A 56 5.12 -13.33 -16.02
N ASP A 57 6.43 -13.09 -15.85
CA ASP A 57 7.06 -12.94 -14.53
C ASP A 57 6.51 -11.66 -13.83
N PRO A 58 5.75 -11.81 -12.73
CA PRO A 58 5.17 -10.68 -12.03
C PRO A 58 6.22 -9.79 -11.35
N THR A 59 7.44 -10.29 -11.15
CA THR A 59 8.54 -9.56 -10.50
C THR A 59 9.02 -8.38 -11.36
N ARG A 60 9.00 -8.53 -12.68
CA ARG A 60 9.38 -7.47 -13.63
C ARG A 60 8.31 -6.38 -13.71
N THR A 61 7.04 -6.75 -13.62
CA THR A 61 5.91 -5.81 -13.60
C THR A 61 5.81 -5.07 -12.26
N ALA A 62 6.10 -5.76 -11.15
CA ALA A 62 6.07 -5.20 -9.80
C ALA A 62 7.04 -4.02 -9.60
N GLN A 63 8.18 -4.01 -10.31
CA GLN A 63 9.15 -2.90 -10.24
C GLN A 63 8.59 -1.56 -10.72
N HIS A 64 7.56 -1.57 -11.57
CA HIS A 64 6.90 -0.37 -12.08
C HIS A 64 5.57 -0.04 -11.38
N LEU A 65 5.16 -0.84 -10.40
CA LEU A 65 3.90 -0.68 -9.68
C LEU A 65 4.19 -0.16 -8.27
N THR A 66 3.62 0.98 -7.91
CA THR A 66 3.66 1.47 -6.53
C THR A 66 2.24 1.60 -5.99
N LEU A 67 2.03 1.17 -4.75
CA LEU A 67 0.72 1.28 -4.09
C LEU A 67 0.37 2.76 -3.78
N PHE A 68 1.40 3.59 -3.65
CA PHE A 68 1.32 5.03 -3.41
C PHE A 68 2.08 5.74 -4.52
N ILE A 69 1.40 6.65 -5.21
CA ILE A 69 1.96 7.48 -6.27
C ILE A 69 2.66 8.68 -5.60
N ALA A 70 3.84 9.04 -6.09
CA ALA A 70 4.55 10.26 -5.69
C ALA A 70 3.89 11.51 -6.28
#